data_AF-A0A9P5W9R9-F1
#
_entry.id   AF-A0A9P5W9R9-F1
#
_cell.length_a   1.000
_cell.length_b   1.000
_cell.length_c   1.000
_cell.angle_alpha   90.00
_cell.angle_beta   90.00
_cell.angle_gamma   90.00
#
_symmetry.space_group_name_H-M   'P 1'
#
loop_
_entity.id
_entity.type
_entity.pdbx_description
1 polymer ?
#
loop_
_entity_poly.entity_id
_entity_poly.type
_entity_poly.pdbx_seq_one_letter_code
_entity_poly.pdbx_strand_id
1 'polypeptide(L)'
;MSGAPQQESLQKLLQVLTHLVSSDNKLRAAAETQLNSEWMIKTPDALLSGLAHLARHSDVADLRAFASVLTRRVSFKSVPAPNSSSTPISPTTPIPETTLWKITTDETRTYVKSQFLESFLHETHKTVRNKSCDTVAEIARVSSAGQ
;
A
#
# COMPACT_ATOMS: atom_id res chain seq x y z
N MET A 1 12.90 13.71 6.02
CA MET A 1 11.91 13.99 7.07
C MET A 1 11.15 12.70 7.18
N SER A 2 11.41 11.90 8.22
CA SER A 2 11.12 10.45 8.28
C SER A 2 9.92 9.99 7.43
N GLY A 3 10.13 9.06 6.50
CA GLY A 3 9.08 8.38 5.70
C GLY A 3 8.09 7.51 6.49
N ALA A 4 8.01 7.72 7.81
CA ALA A 4 7.04 7.10 8.69
C ALA A 4 5.67 7.79 8.55
N PRO A 5 4.57 7.04 8.71
CA PRO A 5 3.23 7.61 8.59
C PRO A 5 2.94 8.57 9.75
N GLN A 6 2.18 9.63 9.49
CA GLN A 6 1.64 10.48 10.55
C GLN A 6 0.54 9.73 11.33
N GLN A 7 0.45 9.98 12.64
CA GLN A 7 -0.48 9.27 13.52
C GLN A 7 -1.95 9.39 13.10
N GLU A 8 -2.38 10.59 12.68
CA GLU A 8 -3.75 10.82 12.21
C GLU A 8 -4.06 10.03 10.93
N SER A 9 -3.12 10.00 9.98
CA SER A 9 -3.21 9.18 8.76
C SER A 9 -3.32 7.69 9.12
N LEU A 10 -2.55 7.22 10.09
CA LEU A 10 -2.57 5.82 10.52
C LEU A 10 -3.95 5.42 11.11
N GLN A 11 -4.53 6.29 11.94
CA GLN A 11 -5.87 6.06 12.51
C GLN A 11 -6.96 6.01 11.44
N LYS A 12 -6.93 6.95 10.49
CA LYS A 12 -7.87 6.95 9.35
C LYS A 12 -7.70 5.71 8.49
N LEU A 13 -6.47 5.29 8.22
CA LEU A 13 -6.19 4.08 7.45
C LEU A 13 -6.70 2.84 8.17
N LEU A 14 -6.49 2.74 9.49
CA LEU A 14 -6.99 1.64 10.28
C LEU A 14 -8.52 1.49 10.15
N GLN A 15 -9.26 2.60 10.20
CA GLN A 15 -10.71 2.60 9.99
C GLN A 15 -11.09 2.07 8.60
N VAL A 16 -10.37 2.48 7.54
CA VAL A 16 -10.59 1.95 6.18
C VAL A 16 -10.37 0.43 6.16
N LEU A 17 -9.29 -0.06 6.76
CA LEU A 17 -8.97 -1.48 6.82
C LEU A 17 -10.03 -2.29 7.56
N THR A 18 -10.55 -1.78 8.68
CA THR A 18 -11.66 -2.41 9.41
C THR A 18 -12.92 -2.49 8.55
N HIS A 19 -13.26 -1.44 7.81
CA HIS A 19 -14.43 -1.45 6.93
C HIS A 19 -14.26 -2.37 5.71
N LEU A 20 -13.04 -2.53 5.18
CA LEU A 20 -12.76 -3.44 4.06
C LEU A 20 -13.05 -4.91 4.39
N VAL A 21 -12.96 -5.29 5.67
CA VAL A 21 -13.24 -6.66 6.13
C VAL A 21 -14.64 -6.80 6.76
N SER A 22 -15.46 -5.74 6.72
CA SER A 22 -16.82 -5.77 7.27
C SER A 22 -17.74 -6.71 6.48
N SER A 23 -18.64 -7.38 7.19
CA SER A 23 -19.73 -8.17 6.60
C SER A 23 -20.83 -7.28 5.98
N ASP A 24 -20.86 -5.98 6.31
CA ASP A 24 -21.77 -5.02 5.67
C ASP A 24 -21.19 -4.59 4.31
N ASN A 25 -21.87 -5.00 3.24
CA ASN A 25 -21.51 -4.67 1.86
C ASN A 25 -21.45 -3.16 1.59
N LYS A 26 -22.29 -2.34 2.25
CA LYS A 26 -22.29 -0.89 2.06
C LYS A 26 -21.02 -0.27 2.66
N LEU A 27 -20.64 -0.69 3.86
CA LEU A 27 -19.40 -0.24 4.51
C LEU A 27 -18.17 -0.68 3.71
N ARG A 28 -18.15 -1.94 3.25
CA ARG A 28 -17.06 -2.47 2.44
C ARG A 28 -16.92 -1.71 1.12
N ALA A 29 -18.02 -1.49 0.39
CA ALA A 29 -18.00 -0.74 -0.87
C ALA A 29 -17.57 0.73 -0.69
N ALA A 30 -17.99 1.37 0.40
CA ALA A 30 -17.56 2.73 0.74
C ALA A 30 -16.05 2.78 1.02
N ALA A 31 -15.52 1.81 1.78
CA ALA A 31 -14.09 1.71 2.07
C ALA A 31 -13.25 1.38 0.83
N GLU A 32 -13.74 0.51 -0.06
CA GLU A 32 -13.11 0.24 -1.36
C GLU A 32 -13.04 1.52 -2.21
N THR A 33 -14.13 2.29 -2.26
CA THR A 33 -14.15 3.59 -2.94
C THR A 33 -13.12 4.54 -2.34
N GLN A 34 -13.12 4.69 -1.01
CA GLN A 34 -12.18 5.57 -0.31
C GLN A 34 -10.72 5.16 -0.52
N LEU A 35 -10.41 3.85 -0.50
CA LEU A 35 -9.07 3.34 -0.78
C LEU A 35 -8.62 3.74 -2.20
N ASN A 36 -9.49 3.55 -3.20
CA ASN A 36 -9.14 3.83 -4.59
C ASN A 36 -9.08 5.33 -4.90
N SER A 37 -9.99 6.16 -4.39
CA SER A 37 -10.09 7.58 -4.77
C SER A 37 -9.26 8.51 -3.90
N GLU A 38 -9.10 8.21 -2.61
CA GLU A 38 -8.40 9.09 -1.66
C GLU A 38 -6.98 8.60 -1.38
N TRP A 39 -6.83 7.33 -1.02
CA TRP A 39 -5.54 6.81 -0.59
C TRP A 39 -4.60 6.54 -1.76
N MET A 40 -5.08 5.83 -2.78
CA MET A 40 -4.23 5.45 -3.91
C MET A 40 -3.87 6.63 -4.81
N ILE A 41 -4.75 7.63 -4.93
CA ILE A 41 -4.57 8.76 -5.85
C ILE A 41 -3.99 9.99 -5.14
N LYS A 42 -4.56 10.38 -3.99
CA LYS A 42 -4.19 11.66 -3.35
C LYS A 42 -3.07 11.52 -2.32
N THR A 43 -2.96 10.36 -1.68
CA THR A 43 -2.02 10.15 -0.56
C THR A 43 -1.25 8.82 -0.65
N PRO A 44 -0.62 8.49 -1.80
CA PRO A 44 0.04 7.20 -2.01
C PRO A 44 1.19 6.93 -1.02
N ASP A 45 1.96 7.95 -0.64
CA ASP A 45 3.01 7.83 0.37
C ASP A 45 2.47 7.45 1.75
N ALA A 46 1.39 8.12 2.19
CA ALA A 46 0.75 7.83 3.47
C ALA A 46 0.11 6.43 3.47
N LEU A 47 -0.44 5.98 2.33
CA LEU A 47 -0.97 4.63 2.17
C LEU A 47 0.12 3.58 2.36
N LEU A 48 1.22 3.65 1.60
CA LEU A 48 2.25 2.60 1.66
C LEU A 48 3.00 2.59 2.98
N SER A 49 3.39 3.76 3.50
CA SER A 49 4.04 3.87 4.80
C SER A 49 3.11 3.39 5.94
N GLY A 50 1.82 3.74 5.88
CA GLY A 50 0.81 3.30 6.85
C GLY A 50 0.60 1.79 6.84
N LEU A 51 0.42 1.18 5.66
CA LEU A 51 0.26 -0.27 5.54
C LEU A 51 1.51 -1.02 6.05
N ALA A 52 2.71 -0.55 5.70
CA ALA A 52 3.95 -1.15 6.16
C ALA A 52 4.13 -1.02 7.69
N HIS A 53 3.72 0.11 8.26
CA HIS A 53 3.72 0.31 9.71
C HIS A 53 2.76 -0.68 10.39
N LEU A 54 1.52 -0.81 9.92
CA LEU A 54 0.54 -1.74 10.48
C LEU A 54 0.97 -3.21 10.34
N ALA A 55 1.62 -3.55 9.22
CA ALA A 55 2.15 -4.90 8.96
C ALA A 55 3.21 -5.33 9.99
N ARG A 56 3.92 -4.39 10.63
CA ARG A 56 4.93 -4.68 11.65
C ARG A 56 4.42 -4.46 13.08
N HIS A 57 3.75 -3.33 13.32
CA HIS A 57 3.52 -2.83 14.68
C HIS A 57 2.12 -3.14 15.24
N SER A 58 1.19 -3.67 14.45
CA SER A 58 -0.12 -4.02 14.98
C SER A 58 -0.01 -5.20 15.96
N ASP A 59 -0.70 -5.12 17.10
CA ASP A 59 -0.82 -6.24 18.05
C ASP A 59 -1.72 -7.38 17.53
N VAL A 60 -2.48 -7.13 16.46
CA VAL A 60 -3.43 -8.10 15.89
C VAL A 60 -2.79 -8.79 14.68
N ALA A 61 -2.51 -10.08 14.81
CA ALA A 61 -1.87 -10.87 13.75
C ALA A 61 -2.64 -10.84 12.42
N ASP A 62 -3.97 -10.89 12.46
CA ASP A 62 -4.82 -10.81 11.26
C ASP A 62 -4.67 -9.47 10.55
N LEU A 63 -4.54 -8.36 11.30
CA LEU A 63 -4.30 -7.05 10.73
C LEU A 63 -2.90 -6.95 10.12
N ARG A 64 -1.87 -7.53 10.77
CA ARG A 64 -0.52 -7.60 10.20
C ARG A 64 -0.50 -8.37 8.87
N ALA A 65 -1.17 -9.54 8.83
CA ALA A 65 -1.30 -10.33 7.61
C ALA A 65 -2.09 -9.60 6.53
N PHE A 66 -3.22 -8.97 6.88
CA PHE A 66 -4.05 -8.23 5.95
C PHE A 66 -3.31 -7.03 5.36
N ALA A 67 -2.64 -6.23 6.19
CA ALA A 67 -1.83 -5.11 5.75
C ALA A 67 -0.70 -5.57 4.81
N SER A 68 -0.02 -6.68 5.13
CA SER A 68 1.02 -7.25 4.27
C SER A 68 0.51 -7.61 2.88
N VAL A 69 -0.63 -8.31 2.81
CA VAL A 69 -1.26 -8.68 1.54
C VAL A 69 -1.72 -7.45 0.78
N LEU A 70 -2.33 -6.48 1.47
CA LEU A 70 -2.85 -5.28 0.86
C LEU A 70 -1.72 -4.41 0.28
N THR A 71 -0.59 -4.25 1.00
CA THR A 71 0.60 -3.56 0.47
C THR A 71 1.01 -4.14 -0.87
N ARG A 72 1.15 -5.47 -0.96
CA ARG A 72 1.53 -6.13 -2.22
C ARG A 72 0.52 -5.82 -3.33
N ARG A 73 -0.78 -5.92 -3.04
CA ARG A 73 -1.85 -5.71 -4.04
C ARG A 73 -1.90 -4.27 -4.55
N VAL A 74 -1.74 -3.27 -3.68
CA VAL A 74 -1.88 -1.86 -4.07
C VAL A 74 -0.59 -1.26 -4.61
N SER A 75 0.58 -1.69 -4.14
CA SER A 75 1.88 -1.14 -4.57
C SER A 75 2.11 -1.30 -6.07
N PHE A 76 1.66 -2.42 -6.64
CA PHE A 76 1.89 -2.76 -8.05
C PHE A 76 0.63 -2.66 -8.90
N LYS A 77 -0.46 -2.13 -8.34
CA LYS A 77 -1.65 -1.81 -9.11
C LYS A 77 -1.38 -0.60 -10.00
N SER A 78 -1.92 -0.65 -11.22
CA SER A 78 -1.84 0.45 -12.17
C SER A 78 -2.63 1.66 -11.66
N VAL A 79 -2.03 2.85 -11.74
CA VAL A 79 -2.59 4.14 -11.36
C VAL A 79 -2.26 5.19 -12.42
N PRO A 80 -3.10 6.23 -12.60
CA PRO A 80 -2.80 7.34 -13.49
C PRO A 80 -1.48 8.02 -13.09
N ALA A 81 -0.61 8.32 -14.05
CA ALA A 81 0.61 9.04 -13.75
C ALA A 81 0.30 10.48 -13.27
N PRO A 82 0.95 10.99 -12.20
CA PRO A 82 0.62 12.26 -11.54
C PRO A 82 0.87 13.51 -12.41
N ASN A 83 1.50 13.35 -13.58
CA ASN A 83 1.77 14.40 -14.56
C ASN A 83 1.09 14.17 -15.91
N SER A 84 0.19 13.19 -16.03
CA SER A 84 -0.68 13.04 -17.19
C SER A 84 -1.81 14.06 -17.12
N SER A 85 -1.47 15.34 -17.26
CA SER A 85 -2.39 16.44 -17.55
C SER A 85 -2.86 16.44 -19.00
N SER A 86 -2.57 15.35 -19.74
CA SER A 86 -3.11 15.13 -21.08
C SER A 86 -4.63 14.96 -20.96
N THR A 87 -5.35 16.08 -21.13
CA THR A 87 -6.67 16.03 -21.78
C THR A 87 -6.54 15.07 -22.95
N PRO A 88 -7.45 14.09 -23.12
CA PRO A 88 -7.39 13.19 -24.25
C PRO A 88 -7.43 14.04 -25.52
N ILE A 89 -6.27 14.20 -26.16
CA ILE A 89 -6.11 14.94 -27.43
C ILE A 89 -6.88 14.21 -28.54
N SER A 90 -7.23 12.94 -28.29
CA SER A 90 -8.09 12.09 -29.08
C SER A 90 -8.74 11.03 -28.19
N PRO A 91 -9.97 10.55 -28.48
CA PRO A 91 -10.60 9.41 -27.78
C PRO A 91 -9.79 8.09 -27.84
N THR A 92 -8.68 8.06 -28.56
CA THR A 92 -7.84 6.87 -28.77
C THR A 92 -6.49 6.91 -28.02
N THR A 93 -6.15 8.01 -27.33
CA THR A 93 -4.83 8.11 -26.65
C THR A 93 -4.92 7.54 -25.22
N PRO A 94 -4.19 6.45 -24.90
CA PRO A 94 -4.20 5.86 -23.56
C PRO A 94 -3.60 6.84 -22.54
N ILE A 95 -4.21 6.93 -21.36
CA ILE A 95 -3.62 7.63 -20.22
C ILE A 95 -2.34 6.89 -19.82
N PRO A 96 -1.18 7.56 -19.67
CA PRO A 96 0.03 6.92 -19.18
C PRO A 96 -0.21 6.31 -17.79
N GLU A 97 -0.08 5.00 -17.73
CA GLU A 97 -0.27 4.20 -16.53
C GLU A 97 1.09 3.89 -15.87
N THR A 98 1.15 3.99 -14.56
CA THR A 98 2.32 3.66 -13.73
C THR A 98 1.87 2.88 -12.51
N THR A 99 2.79 2.46 -11.63
CA THR A 99 2.42 1.78 -10.38
C THR A 99 2.49 2.72 -9.19
N LEU A 100 1.70 2.43 -8.16
CA LEU A 100 1.71 3.20 -6.91
C LEU A 100 3.12 3.25 -6.29
N TRP A 101 3.86 2.13 -6.40
CA TRP A 101 5.27 2.02 -5.98
C TRP A 101 6.22 2.97 -6.70
N LYS A 102 6.00 3.25 -7.99
CA LYS A 102 6.85 4.15 -8.78
C LYS A 102 6.58 5.63 -8.45
N ILE A 103 5.33 5.99 -8.18
CA ILE A 103 4.95 7.39 -7.88
C ILE A 103 5.22 7.80 -6.44
N THR A 104 5.42 6.84 -5.53
CA THR A 104 5.81 7.12 -4.15
C THR A 104 7.23 7.68 -4.08
N THR A 105 7.58 8.36 -2.99
CA THR A 105 8.95 8.87 -2.79
C THR A 105 9.94 7.74 -2.47
N ASP A 106 11.23 7.99 -2.71
CA ASP A 106 12.31 7.06 -2.29
C ASP A 106 12.37 6.87 -0.77
N GLU A 107 12.05 7.92 -0.01
CA GLU A 107 11.99 7.86 1.45
C GLU A 107 10.90 6.87 1.91
N THR A 108 9.69 6.96 1.34
CA THR A 108 8.62 5.98 1.59
C THR A 108 9.02 4.57 1.17
N ARG A 109 9.59 4.39 -0.04
CA ARG A 109 10.03 3.06 -0.49
C ARG A 109 11.07 2.44 0.44
N THR A 110 12.03 3.24 0.91
CA THR A 110 13.06 2.81 1.86
C THR A 110 12.44 2.42 3.20
N TYR A 111 11.51 3.24 3.71
CA TYR A 111 10.78 2.93 4.93
C TYR A 111 9.99 1.61 4.81
N VAL A 112 9.23 1.43 3.73
CA VAL A 112 8.45 0.20 3.49
C VAL A 112 9.36 -1.03 3.46
N LYS A 113 10.48 -0.98 2.71
CA LYS A 113 11.46 -2.08 2.67
C LYS A 113 11.97 -2.43 4.07
N SER A 114 12.36 -1.42 4.85
CA SER A 114 12.82 -1.62 6.23
C SER A 114 11.75 -2.28 7.10
N GLN A 115 10.51 -1.79 7.08
CA GLN A 115 9.44 -2.36 7.91
C GLN A 115 9.14 -3.82 7.59
N PHE A 116 9.12 -4.20 6.30
CA PHE A 116 8.84 -5.57 5.90
C PHE A 116 10.00 -6.54 6.19
N LEU A 117 11.25 -6.10 6.04
CA LEU A 117 12.41 -6.90 6.45
C LEU A 117 12.40 -7.15 7.97
N GLU A 118 12.17 -6.09 8.74
CA GLU A 118 12.08 -6.18 10.19
C GLU A 118 10.90 -7.02 10.67
N SER A 119 9.73 -6.89 10.03
CA SER A 119 8.56 -7.74 10.25
C SER A 119 8.92 -9.21 9.99
N PHE A 120 9.54 -9.53 8.86
CA PHE A 120 9.93 -10.89 8.54
C PHE A 120 10.90 -11.52 9.56
N LEU A 121 11.87 -10.73 10.05
CA LEU A 121 12.86 -11.20 11.04
C LEU A 121 12.26 -11.49 12.42
N HIS A 122 11.30 -10.67 12.87
CA HIS A 122 10.79 -10.73 14.24
C HIS A 122 9.40 -11.38 14.37
N GLU A 123 8.69 -11.64 13.26
CA GLU A 123 7.33 -12.15 13.29
C GLU A 123 7.26 -13.60 13.81
N THR A 124 6.53 -13.82 14.90
CA THR A 124 6.35 -15.14 15.51
C THR A 124 5.24 -15.96 14.86
N HIS A 125 4.25 -15.32 14.23
CA HIS A 125 3.14 -16.00 13.57
C HIS A 125 3.52 -16.45 12.15
N LYS A 126 3.58 -17.78 11.95
CA LYS A 126 3.93 -18.39 10.65
C LYS A 126 3.12 -17.83 9.46
N THR A 127 1.81 -17.66 9.63
CA THR A 127 0.93 -17.13 8.56
C THR A 127 1.31 -15.71 8.18
N VAL A 128 1.54 -14.83 9.16
CA VAL A 128 1.96 -13.44 8.91
C VAL A 128 3.33 -13.43 8.26
N ARG A 129 4.29 -14.21 8.78
CA ARG A 129 5.65 -14.30 8.23
C ARG A 129 5.65 -14.70 6.76
N ASN A 130 4.80 -15.65 6.37
CA ASN A 130 4.65 -16.05 4.97
C ASN A 130 4.13 -14.89 4.11
N LYS A 131 3.14 -14.12 4.58
CA LYS A 131 2.63 -12.96 3.86
C LYS A 131 3.65 -11.83 3.76
N SER A 132 4.39 -11.55 4.83
CA SER A 132 5.50 -10.60 4.80
C SER A 132 6.58 -11.04 3.80
N CYS A 133 6.92 -12.33 3.77
CA CYS A 133 7.87 -12.91 2.81
C CYS A 133 7.40 -12.75 1.35
N ASP A 134 6.14 -13.09 1.06
CA ASP A 134 5.53 -12.89 -0.28
C ASP A 134 5.63 -11.42 -0.71
N THR A 135 5.39 -10.49 0.22
CA THR A 135 5.48 -9.04 -0.05
C THR A 135 6.92 -8.58 -0.26
N VAL A 136 7.88 -9.04 0.55
CA VAL A 136 9.32 -8.76 0.37
C VAL A 136 9.81 -9.27 -0.97
N ALA A 137 9.49 -10.52 -1.32
CA ALA A 137 9.91 -11.13 -2.58
C ALA A 137 9.40 -10.33 -3.79
N GLU A 138 8.15 -9.89 -3.74
CA GLU A 138 7.57 -9.09 -4.82
C GLU A 138 8.21 -7.70 -4.93
N ILE A 139 8.45 -7.02 -3.80
CA ILE A 139 9.15 -5.72 -3.77
C ILE A 139 10.57 -5.86 -4.34
N ALA A 140 11.28 -6.93 -3.98
CA ALA A 140 12.63 -7.21 -4.49
C ALA A 140 12.62 -7.43 -6.01
N ARG A 141 11.69 -8.27 -6.50
CA ARG A 141 11.52 -8.57 -7.93
C ARG A 141 11.28 -7.31 -8.77
N VAL A 142 10.41 -6.42 -8.30
CA VAL A 142 10.09 -5.17 -9.02
C VAL A 142 11.22 -4.16 -8.92
N SER A 143 11.95 -4.12 -7.79
CA SER A 143 13.10 -3.22 -7.61
C SER A 143 14.29 -3.64 -8.48
N SER A 144 14.46 -4.94 -8.78
CA SER A 144 15.51 -5.43 -9.68
C SER A 144 15.15 -5.33 -11.16
N ALA A 145 13.87 -5.42 -11.51
CA ALA A 145 13.41 -5.34 -12.90
C ALA A 145 13.32 -3.90 -13.46
N GLY A 146 13.55 -2.89 -12.61
CA GLY A 146 13.54 -1.47 -12.99
C GLY A 146 14.92 -0.81 -13.02
N GLN A 147 16.00 -1.60 -12.97
CA GLN A 147 17.37 -1.14 -13.28
C GLN A 147 17.70 -1.38 -14.75
#